data_AF-A0A9D7NEY8-F1
#
_entry.id   AF-A0A9D7NEY8-F1
#
_cell.length_a   1.000
_cell.length_b   1.000
_cell.length_c   1.000
_cell.angle_alpha   90.00
_cell.angle_beta   90.00
_cell.angle_gamma   90.00
#
_symmetry.space_group_name_H-M   'P 1'
#
loop_
_entity.id
_entity.type
_entity.pdbx_description
1 polymer ?
#
loop_
_entity_poly.entity_id
_entity_poly.type
_entity_poly.pdbx_seq_one_letter_code
_entity_poly.pdbx_strand_id
1 'polypeptide(L)' 'MTVIFLLILVSLILALGFLGAFFWAVKGGQYDDDYTPSVRILLEDDKPTDTKL' A
#
# COMPACT_ATOMS: atom_id res chain seq x y z
N MET A 1 -4.93 9.29 -37.56
CA MET A 1 -5.51 10.21 -36.55
C MET A 1 -6.39 9.51 -35.51
N THR A 2 -7.12 8.45 -35.86
CA THR A 2 -7.92 7.64 -34.91
C THR A 2 -7.12 7.03 -33.76
N VAL A 3 -5.90 6.56 -34.02
CA VAL A 3 -5.03 5.93 -33.01
C VAL A 3 -4.69 6.86 -31.86
N ILE A 4 -4.55 8.17 -32.12
CA ILE A 4 -4.23 9.16 -31.08
C ILE A 4 -5.37 9.24 -30.05
N PHE A 5 -6.62 9.23 -30.50
CA PHE A 5 -7.78 9.24 -29.61
C PHE A 5 -7.87 7.96 -28.77
N LEU A 6 -7.53 6.79 -29.35
CA LEU A 6 -7.47 5.52 -28.62
C LEU A 6 -6.39 5.57 -27.53
N LEU A 7 -5.20 6.08 -27.85
CA LEU A 7 -4.10 6.21 -26.89
C LEU A 7 -4.43 7.14 -25.74
N ILE A 8 -5.13 8.26 -26.01
CA ILE A 8 -5.59 9.19 -24.98
C ILE A 8 -6.59 8.51 -24.04
N LEU A 9 -7.54 7.74 -24.57
CA LEU A 9 -8.52 7.04 -23.74
C LEU A 9 -7.86 5.98 -22.86
N VAL A 10 -6.94 5.19 -23.43
CA VAL A 10 -6.19 4.16 -22.70
C VAL A 10 -5.32 4.79 -21.61
N SER A 11 -4.60 5.88 -21.89
CA SER A 11 -3.75 6.55 -20.91
C SER A 11 -4.58 7.17 -19.77
N LEU A 12 -5.76 7.71 -20.08
CA LEU A 12 -6.68 8.26 -19.08
C LEU A 12 -7.20 7.16 -18.14
N ILE A 13 -7.60 6.00 -18.69
CA ILE A 13 -8.03 4.85 -17.88
C ILE A 13 -6.89 4.37 -16.98
N LEU A 14 -5.68 4.26 -17.52
CA LEU A 14 -4.47 3.90 -16.75
C LEU A 14 -4.21 4.89 -15.61
N ALA A 15 -4.24 6.20 -15.90
CA ALA A 15 -4.02 7.24 -14.90
C ALA A 15 -5.07 7.17 -13.77
N LEU A 16 -6.35 7.04 -14.11
CA LEU A 16 -7.42 6.88 -13.13
C LEU A 16 -7.31 5.57 -12.35
N GLY A 17 -6.88 4.49 -13.00
CA GLY A 17 -6.63 3.20 -12.35
C GLY A 17 -5.52 3.30 -11.30
N PHE A 18 -4.38 3.91 -11.65
CA PHE A 18 -3.31 4.17 -10.69
C PHE A 18 -3.74 5.10 -9.56
N LEU A 19 -4.49 6.15 -9.86
CA LEU A 19 -5.00 7.08 -8.85
C LEU A 19 -5.99 6.39 -7.89
N GLY A 20 -6.87 5.54 -8.40
CA GLY A 20 -7.79 4.73 -7.58
C GLY A 20 -7.05 3.72 -6.70
N ALA A 21 -6.07 3.02 -7.27
CA ALA A 21 -5.19 2.11 -6.52
C ALA A 21 -4.40 2.84 -5.42
N PHE A 22 -3.93 4.06 -5.71
CA PHE A 22 -3.26 4.91 -4.72
C PHE A 22 -4.19 5.23 -3.54
N PHE A 23 -5.42 5.69 -3.78
CA PHE A 23 -6.36 5.96 -2.68
C PHE A 23 -6.72 4.69 -1.90
N TRP A 24 -6.83 3.54 -2.56
CA TRP A 24 -7.06 2.26 -1.90
C TRP A 24 -5.89 1.86 -0.99
N ALA A 25 -4.64 2.00 -1.46
CA ALA A 25 -3.45 1.72 -0.68
C ALA A 25 -3.30 2.64 0.54
N VAL A 26 -3.56 3.94 0.35
CA VAL A 26 -3.54 4.93 1.46
C VAL A 26 -4.60 4.60 2.51
N LYS A 27 -5.83 4.29 2.08
CA LYS A 27 -6.91 3.91 3.01
C LYS A 27 -6.66 2.55 3.66
N GLY A 28 -5.93 1.65 3.00
CA GLY A 28 -5.60 0.32 3.50
C GLY A 28 -4.52 0.29 4.59
N GLY A 29 -3.98 1.45 4.99
CA GLY A 29 -2.96 1.54 6.04
C GLY A 29 -1.61 0.96 5.61
N GLN A 30 -1.34 0.82 4.30
CA GLN A 30 -0.05 0.34 3.80
C GLN A 30 1.12 1.21 4.27
N TYR A 31 0.86 2.49 4.54
CA TYR A 31 1.82 3.47 5.04
C TYR A 31 1.85 3.57 6.56
N ASP A 32 1.00 2.84 7.28
CA ASP A 32 1.00 2.86 8.75
C ASP A 32 2.11 1.99 9.35
N ASP A 33 2.68 1.07 8.55
CA ASP A 33 3.85 0.25 8.94
C ASP A 33 5.16 0.98 8.65
N ASP A 34 5.33 2.16 9.26
CA ASP A 34 6.57 2.95 9.21
C ASP A 34 7.73 2.26 9.96
N TYR A 35 7.42 1.26 10.79
CA TYR A 35 8.38 0.51 11.58
C TYR A 35 8.60 -0.87 10.97
N THR A 36 9.75 -1.01 10.32
CA THR A 36 10.09 -2.17 9.48
C THR A 36 9.72 -3.51 10.12
N PRO A 37 8.99 -4.40 9.40
CA PRO A 37 8.55 -5.70 9.93
C PRO A 37 9.72 -6.61 10.34
N SER A 38 10.91 -6.44 9.73
CA SER A 38 12.10 -7.20 10.13
C SER A 38 12.70 -6.76 11.47
N VAL A 39 12.42 -5.54 11.94
CA VAL A 39 12.85 -5.11 13.29
C VAL A 39 11.85 -5.64 14.33
N ARG A 40 10.56 -5.65 14.00
CA ARG A 40 9.51 -6.21 14.87
C ARG A 40 9.75 -7.68 15.19
N ILE A 41 10.03 -8.50 14.19
CA ILE A 41 10.27 -9.94 14.38
C ILE A 41 11.55 -10.25 15.17
N LEU A 42 12.56 -9.37 15.12
CA LEU A 42 13.84 -9.56 15.83
C LEU A 42 13.83 -8.98 17.25
N LEU A 43 13.03 -7.95 17.52
CA LEU A 43 13.01 -7.24 18.81
C LEU A 43 11.78 -7.53 19.68
N GLU A 44 10.69 -8.05 19.11
CA GLU A 44 9.45 -8.33 19.88
C GLU A 44 9.27 -9.81 20.27
N ASP A 45 10.04 -10.75 19.71
CA ASP A 45 9.95 -12.18 20.05
C ASP A 45 10.47 -12.50 21.47
N ASP A 46 11.19 -11.57 22.11
CA ASP A 46 11.78 -11.72 23.44
C ASP A 46 10.98 -11.07 24.59
N LYS A 47 9.75 -10.56 24.35
CA LYS A 47 8.92 -10.07 25.47
C LYS A 47 8.19 -11.24 26.14
N PRO A 48 8.51 -11.60 27.40
CA PRO A 48 7.73 -12.59 28.13
C PRO A 48 6.31 -12.04 28.28
N THR A 49 5.32 -12.84 27.91
CA THR A 49 3.92 -12.55 28.20
C THR A 49 3.77 -12.56 29.71
N ASP A 50 3.82 -11.39 30.34
CA ASP A 50 3.53 -11.24 31.77
C ASP A 50 2.03 -11.50 31.96
N THR A 51 1.73 -12.79 32.13
CA THR A 51 0.45 -13.28 32.62
C THR A 51 0.36 -12.82 34.06
N LYS A 52 -0.17 -11.61 34.26
CA LYS A 52 -0.55 -11.12 35.57
C LYS A 52 -1.98 -11.59 35.86
N LEU A 53 -2.04 -12.58 36.76
CA LEU A 53 -3.18 -12.97 37.58
C LEU A 53 -3.81 -11.77 38.30
#